data_AF-A0A955B1J5-F1
#
_entry.id   AF-A0A955B1J5-F1
#
_cell.length_a   1.000
_cell.length_b   1.000
_cell.length_c   1.000
_cell.angle_alpha   90.00
_cell.angle_beta   90.00
_cell.angle_gamma   90.00
#
_symmetry.space_group_name_H-M   'P 1'
#
loop_
_entity.id
_entity.type
_entity.pdbx_description
1 polymer ?
#
loop_
_entity_poly.entity_id
_entity_poly.type
_entity_poly.pdbx_seq_one_letter_code
_entity_poly.pdbx_strand_id
1 'polypeptide(L)'
;DAPYDRYKAGDQEALTESALRGMKLFFGKANCSACHSGHSFTDGGPHNLGVGIKDAEPDVGRFAVSKQEGDKGSFKTPTLREIARTAPYMHDGRLKTLEEVVDYYDKGGEANPQLDEEIYALKLTAEQKADLVAFLKEGLSSEAYPDVKEPKLPE
;
A
#
# COMPACT_ATOMS: atom_id res chain seq x y z
N ASP A 1 1.30 17.09 -6.58
CA ASP A 1 0.57 17.03 -7.86
C ASP A 1 0.86 15.68 -8.48
N ALA A 2 0.20 14.62 -7.99
CA ALA A 2 0.38 13.28 -8.55
C ALA A 2 -0.55 13.12 -9.77
N PRO A 3 -0.19 12.30 -10.77
CA PRO A 3 -1.04 12.05 -11.93
C PRO A 3 -2.48 11.65 -11.60
N TYR A 4 -2.70 10.90 -10.51
CA TYR A 4 -4.04 10.61 -10.01
C TYR A 4 -4.83 11.88 -9.62
N ASP A 5 -4.18 12.87 -9.00
CA ASP A 5 -4.84 14.12 -8.61
C ASP A 5 -5.28 14.91 -9.84
N ARG A 6 -4.41 15.03 -10.86
CA ARG A 6 -4.74 15.66 -12.14
C ARG A 6 -5.88 14.94 -12.86
N TYR A 7 -5.83 13.61 -12.87
CA TYR A 7 -6.89 12.77 -13.43
C TYR A 7 -8.24 13.04 -12.77
N LYS A 8 -8.27 13.11 -11.42
CA LYS A 8 -9.47 13.44 -10.65
C LYS A 8 -9.94 14.88 -10.87
N ALA A 9 -9.05 15.80 -11.22
CA ALA A 9 -9.37 17.19 -11.56
C ALA A 9 -9.87 17.38 -13.01
N GLY A 10 -9.90 16.31 -13.82
CA GLY A 10 -10.50 16.32 -15.16
C GLY A 10 -9.51 16.03 -16.30
N ASP A 11 -8.21 16.00 -16.02
CA ASP A 11 -7.19 15.66 -17.01
C ASP A 11 -7.17 14.16 -17.31
N GLN A 12 -7.96 13.73 -18.29
CA GLN A 12 -8.09 12.31 -18.63
C GLN A 12 -6.81 11.69 -19.20
N GLU A 13 -5.84 12.51 -19.61
CA GLU A 13 -4.55 12.06 -20.17
C GLU A 13 -3.45 11.98 -19.09
N ALA A 14 -3.75 12.38 -17.85
CA ALA A 14 -2.77 12.34 -16.77
C ALA A 14 -2.28 10.92 -16.43
N LEU A 15 -3.10 9.89 -16.64
CA LEU A 15 -2.74 8.49 -16.38
C LEU A 15 -2.48 7.74 -17.68
N THR A 16 -1.43 6.93 -17.69
CA THR A 16 -1.19 5.94 -18.75
C THR A 16 -2.33 4.92 -18.79
N GLU A 17 -2.52 4.23 -19.92
CA GLU A 17 -3.59 3.23 -20.05
C GLU A 17 -3.45 2.10 -19.01
N SER A 18 -2.23 1.66 -18.71
CA SER A 18 -1.93 0.67 -17.67
C SER A 18 -2.26 1.20 -16.28
N ALA A 19 -1.82 2.42 -15.94
CA ALA A 19 -2.14 3.03 -14.65
C ALA A 19 -3.65 3.25 -14.48
N LEU A 20 -4.38 3.57 -15.55
CA LEU A 20 -5.84 3.70 -15.54
C LEU A 20 -6.52 2.33 -15.29
N ARG A 21 -6.07 1.26 -15.94
CA ARG A 21 -6.55 -0.10 -15.64
C ARG A 21 -6.22 -0.52 -14.22
N GLY A 22 -5.02 -0.19 -13.73
CA GLY A 22 -4.59 -0.42 -12.36
C GLY A 22 -5.46 0.29 -11.34
N MET A 23 -5.77 1.57 -11.58
CA MET A 23 -6.69 2.35 -10.76
C MET A 23 -8.07 1.69 -10.68
N LYS A 24 -8.60 1.20 -11.81
CA LYS A 24 -9.90 0.49 -11.83
C LYS A 24 -9.86 -0.82 -11.03
N LEU A 25 -8.74 -1.53 -11.04
CA LEU A 25 -8.56 -2.72 -10.20
C LEU A 25 -8.50 -2.35 -8.73
N PHE A 26 -7.72 -1.32 -8.39
CA PHE A 26 -7.50 -0.81 -7.03
C PHE A 26 -8.82 -0.44 -6.32
N PHE A 27 -9.68 0.30 -7.02
CA PHE A 27 -11.00 0.71 -6.53
C PHE A 27 -12.13 -0.29 -6.84
N GLY A 28 -11.77 -1.49 -7.33
CA GLY A 28 -12.72 -2.48 -7.81
C GLY A 28 -12.33 -3.88 -7.37
N LYS A 29 -12.10 -4.78 -8.33
CA LYS A 29 -11.87 -6.22 -8.08
C LYS A 29 -10.78 -6.52 -7.05
N ALA A 30 -9.69 -5.75 -7.04
CA ALA A 30 -8.57 -5.99 -6.12
C ALA A 30 -8.82 -5.47 -4.70
N ASN A 31 -9.91 -4.71 -4.50
CA ASN A 31 -10.42 -4.24 -3.22
C ASN A 31 -9.41 -3.46 -2.35
N CYS A 32 -8.34 -2.94 -2.94
CA CYS A 32 -7.29 -2.23 -2.21
C CYS A 32 -7.83 -0.99 -1.47
N SER A 33 -8.86 -0.34 -2.04
CA SER A 33 -9.52 0.83 -1.47
C SER A 33 -10.36 0.54 -0.22
N ALA A 34 -10.57 -0.72 0.18
CA ALA A 34 -11.25 -1.05 1.43
C ALA A 34 -10.52 -0.44 2.64
N CYS A 35 -9.17 -0.47 2.62
CA CYS A 35 -8.34 0.13 3.65
C CYS A 35 -7.58 1.37 3.13
N HIS A 36 -7.14 1.36 1.86
CA HIS A 36 -6.40 2.48 1.27
C HIS A 36 -7.32 3.52 0.62
N SER A 37 -8.06 4.23 1.45
CA SER A 37 -9.12 5.17 1.02
C SER A 37 -8.77 6.64 1.30
N GLY A 38 -9.65 7.56 0.85
CA GLY A 38 -9.50 8.99 1.10
C GLY A 38 -8.32 9.64 0.36
N HIS A 39 -8.00 10.88 0.73
CA HIS A 39 -7.01 11.68 0.00
C HIS A 39 -5.59 11.11 0.07
N SER A 40 -5.21 10.49 1.19
CA SER A 40 -3.86 9.96 1.41
C SER A 40 -3.77 8.45 1.24
N PHE A 41 -4.83 7.80 0.73
CA PHE A 41 -4.92 6.36 0.54
C PHE A 41 -4.67 5.56 1.83
N THR A 42 -5.37 5.95 2.89
CA THR A 42 -5.34 5.30 4.20
C THR A 42 -6.62 5.65 4.95
N ASP A 43 -7.20 4.67 5.61
CA ASP A 43 -8.25 4.83 6.61
C ASP A 43 -7.68 5.09 8.02
N GLY A 44 -6.37 4.94 8.21
CA GLY A 44 -5.68 5.04 9.50
C GLY A 44 -5.98 3.88 10.47
N GLY A 45 -6.71 2.86 10.02
CA GLY A 45 -7.11 1.70 10.81
C GLY A 45 -6.00 0.67 10.98
N PRO A 46 -6.05 -0.17 12.03
CA PRO A 46 -5.15 -1.31 12.18
C PRO A 46 -5.69 -2.54 11.43
N HIS A 47 -4.88 -3.14 10.55
CA HIS A 47 -5.22 -4.37 9.82
C HIS A 47 -4.09 -5.40 9.93
N ASN A 48 -4.45 -6.68 9.99
CA ASN A 48 -3.50 -7.79 10.03
C ASN A 48 -3.48 -8.49 8.67
N LEU A 49 -2.31 -8.46 8.04
CA LEU A 49 -2.06 -9.11 6.75
C LEU A 49 -1.34 -10.46 6.89
N GLY A 50 -0.91 -10.81 8.11
CA GLY A 50 -0.09 -11.98 8.41
C GLY A 50 1.42 -11.80 8.20
N VAL A 51 1.89 -10.59 7.89
CA VAL A 51 3.32 -10.31 7.69
C VAL A 51 4.08 -10.62 8.97
N GLY A 52 5.04 -11.54 8.93
CA GLY A 52 5.91 -11.87 10.06
C GLY A 52 5.33 -12.78 11.12
N ILE A 53 4.10 -13.26 10.94
CA ILE A 53 3.43 -14.07 11.96
C ILE A 53 4.13 -15.43 12.24
N LYS A 54 4.98 -15.89 11.32
CA LYS A 54 5.77 -17.14 11.44
C LYS A 54 7.20 -16.94 11.93
N ASP A 55 7.61 -15.70 12.18
CA ASP A 55 8.96 -15.42 12.67
C ASP A 55 9.11 -15.96 14.10
N ALA A 56 10.35 -16.17 14.57
CA ALA A 56 10.59 -16.73 15.91
C ALA A 56 10.02 -15.81 17.01
N GLU A 57 10.08 -14.51 16.79
CA GLU A 57 9.53 -13.47 17.66
C GLU A 57 8.72 -12.48 16.79
N PRO A 58 7.44 -12.79 16.47
CA PRO A 58 6.61 -11.91 15.64
C PRO A 58 6.34 -10.58 16.33
N ASP A 59 6.40 -9.48 15.56
CA ASP A 59 5.94 -8.18 16.06
C ASP A 59 4.42 -8.23 16.29
N VAL A 60 4.02 -7.88 17.52
CA VAL A 60 2.62 -7.93 17.95
C VAL A 60 1.81 -6.73 17.49
N GLY A 61 2.46 -5.70 16.91
CA GLY A 61 1.79 -4.55 16.32
C GLY A 61 0.95 -3.76 17.31
N ARG A 62 -0.28 -3.40 16.93
CA ARG A 62 -1.21 -2.57 17.71
C ARG A 62 -1.46 -3.11 19.13
N PHE A 63 -1.43 -4.43 19.31
CA PHE A 63 -1.55 -5.07 20.62
C PHE A 63 -0.56 -4.53 21.66
N ALA A 64 0.65 -4.14 21.25
CA ALA A 64 1.66 -3.58 22.16
C ALA A 64 1.12 -2.38 22.96
N VAL A 65 0.19 -1.62 22.36
CA VAL A 65 -0.47 -0.47 22.97
C VAL A 65 -1.86 -0.81 23.51
N SER A 66 -2.72 -1.45 22.71
CA SER A 66 -4.14 -1.64 23.07
C SER A 66 -4.40 -2.73 24.10
N LYS A 67 -3.51 -3.75 24.17
CA LYS A 67 -3.67 -4.97 24.97
C LYS A 67 -4.92 -5.80 24.64
N GLN A 68 -5.55 -5.59 23.48
CA GLN A 68 -6.71 -6.36 23.02
C GLN A 68 -6.25 -7.49 22.10
N GLU A 69 -6.56 -8.75 22.43
CA GLU A 69 -6.09 -9.91 21.64
C GLU A 69 -6.51 -9.88 20.16
N GLY A 70 -7.60 -9.19 19.81
CA GLY A 70 -8.01 -8.98 18.42
C GLY A 70 -7.05 -8.10 17.61
N ASP A 71 -6.26 -7.25 18.27
CA ASP A 71 -5.31 -6.33 17.63
C ASP A 71 -3.92 -6.95 17.40
N LYS A 72 -3.76 -8.25 17.65
CA LYS A 72 -2.45 -8.90 17.56
C LYS A 72 -1.99 -9.01 16.11
N GLY A 73 -0.79 -8.52 15.84
CA GLY A 73 -0.20 -8.52 14.48
C GLY A 73 -0.86 -7.53 13.51
N SER A 74 -1.74 -6.64 13.99
CA SER A 74 -2.33 -5.60 13.16
C SER A 74 -1.49 -4.32 13.18
N PHE A 75 -1.39 -3.68 12.03
CA PHE A 75 -0.61 -2.45 11.83
C PHE A 75 -1.45 -1.40 11.13
N LYS A 76 -1.14 -0.13 11.40
CA LYS A 76 -1.81 1.00 10.75
C LYS A 76 -1.67 0.91 9.23
N THR A 77 -2.76 1.05 8.48
CA THR A 77 -2.71 1.25 7.03
C THR A 77 -1.78 2.42 6.69
N PRO A 78 -0.66 2.23 5.96
CA PRO A 78 0.20 3.32 5.56
C PRO A 78 -0.45 4.17 4.47
N THR A 79 0.01 5.41 4.29
CA THR A 79 -0.36 6.22 3.12
C THR A 79 0.32 5.65 1.88
N LEU A 80 -0.32 5.75 0.71
CA LEU A 80 0.29 5.29 -0.56
C LEU A 80 0.83 6.41 -1.46
N ARG A 81 0.77 7.67 -1.03
CA ARG A 81 1.41 8.76 -1.78
C ARG A 81 2.93 8.59 -1.74
N GLU A 82 3.57 8.77 -2.89
CA GLU A 82 5.01 8.59 -3.09
C GLU A 82 5.53 7.17 -2.82
N ILE A 83 4.64 6.16 -2.75
CA ILE A 83 5.01 4.79 -2.35
C ILE A 83 6.13 4.20 -3.21
N ALA A 84 6.25 4.61 -4.47
CA ALA A 84 7.31 4.16 -5.38
C ALA A 84 8.74 4.48 -4.90
N ARG A 85 8.90 5.42 -3.95
CA ARG A 85 10.19 5.94 -3.47
C ARG A 85 10.56 5.44 -2.08
N THR A 86 9.74 4.61 -1.46
CA THR A 86 9.85 4.27 -0.03
C THR A 86 10.18 2.80 0.21
N ALA A 87 10.77 2.12 -0.77
CA ALA A 87 11.26 0.77 -0.56
C ALA A 87 12.33 0.74 0.56
N PRO A 88 12.43 -0.35 1.33
CA PRO A 88 11.60 -1.56 1.26
C PRO A 88 10.21 -1.40 1.95
N TYR A 89 9.33 -2.37 1.74
CA TYR A 89 7.91 -2.32 2.07
C TYR A 89 7.52 -3.26 3.22
N MET A 90 6.29 -3.07 3.71
CA MET A 90 5.74 -3.65 4.94
C MET A 90 6.35 -3.05 6.21
N HIS A 91 5.80 -3.38 7.38
CA HIS A 91 6.23 -2.81 8.66
C HIS A 91 7.67 -3.18 9.04
N ASP A 92 8.20 -4.25 8.46
CA ASP A 92 9.51 -4.80 8.76
C ASP A 92 10.47 -4.77 7.55
N GLY A 93 10.06 -4.18 6.42
CA GLY A 93 10.91 -4.01 5.25
C GLY A 93 11.26 -5.32 4.51
N ARG A 94 10.53 -6.42 4.72
CA ARG A 94 10.89 -7.72 4.10
C ARG A 94 10.68 -7.77 2.58
N LEU A 95 9.78 -6.95 2.04
CA LEU A 95 9.49 -6.92 0.60
C LEU A 95 10.23 -5.76 -0.06
N LYS A 96 10.95 -6.03 -1.15
CA LYS A 96 11.85 -5.07 -1.80
C LYS A 96 11.16 -4.27 -2.90
N THR A 97 10.08 -4.82 -3.47
CA THR A 97 9.42 -4.25 -4.65
C THR A 97 7.91 -4.17 -4.48
N LEU A 98 7.26 -3.27 -5.23
CA LEU A 98 5.80 -3.18 -5.25
C LEU A 98 5.17 -4.41 -5.91
N GLU A 99 5.90 -5.06 -6.82
CA GLU A 99 5.54 -6.33 -7.42
C GLU A 99 5.41 -7.42 -6.34
N GLU A 100 6.39 -7.53 -5.43
CA GLU A 100 6.33 -8.47 -4.30
C GLU A 100 5.17 -8.14 -3.35
N VAL A 101 4.88 -6.85 -3.12
CA VAL A 101 3.73 -6.40 -2.33
C VAL A 101 2.42 -6.86 -2.98
N VAL A 102 2.21 -6.59 -4.27
CA VAL A 102 1.01 -6.98 -5.00
C VAL A 102 0.86 -8.51 -5.03
N ASP A 103 1.97 -9.25 -5.19
CA ASP A 103 1.96 -10.71 -5.11
C ASP A 103 1.60 -11.25 -3.72
N TYR A 104 1.98 -10.55 -2.65
CA TYR A 104 1.61 -10.89 -1.29
C TYR A 104 0.09 -10.78 -1.08
N TYR A 105 -0.50 -9.67 -1.52
CA TYR A 105 -1.95 -9.48 -1.48
C TYR A 105 -2.71 -10.45 -2.39
N ASP A 106 -2.21 -10.73 -3.59
CA ASP A 106 -2.87 -11.67 -4.52
C ASP A 106 -2.98 -13.09 -3.95
N LYS A 107 -2.04 -13.49 -3.08
CA LYS A 107 -2.07 -14.77 -2.35
C LYS A 107 -3.05 -14.77 -1.16
N GLY A 108 -3.53 -13.61 -0.73
CA GLY A 108 -4.40 -13.46 0.44
C GLY A 108 -3.64 -13.41 1.77
N GLY A 109 -2.42 -12.86 1.78
CA GLY A 109 -1.63 -12.72 3.00
C GLY A 109 -1.20 -14.05 3.60
N GLU A 110 -0.92 -14.07 4.91
CA GLU A 110 -0.53 -15.27 5.65
C GLU A 110 -1.56 -15.60 6.74
N ALA A 111 -2.16 -16.79 6.64
CA ALA A 111 -3.28 -17.20 7.47
C ALA A 111 -2.93 -17.21 8.97
N ASN A 112 -3.77 -16.55 9.78
CA ASN A 112 -3.66 -16.51 11.23
C ASN A 112 -5.03 -16.16 11.85
N PRO A 113 -5.24 -16.38 13.17
CA PRO A 113 -6.55 -16.16 13.79
C PRO A 113 -7.06 -14.71 13.78
N GLN A 114 -6.16 -13.74 13.59
CA GLN A 114 -6.46 -12.31 13.53
C GLN A 114 -6.36 -11.75 12.11
N LEU A 115 -6.20 -12.59 11.07
CA LEU A 115 -6.15 -12.12 9.68
C LEU A 115 -7.40 -11.31 9.36
N ASP A 116 -7.20 -10.15 8.75
CA ASP A 116 -8.29 -9.27 8.36
C ASP A 116 -9.21 -9.93 7.32
N GLU A 117 -10.52 -9.74 7.45
CA GLU A 117 -11.52 -10.41 6.61
C GLU A 117 -11.48 -9.94 5.15
N GLU A 118 -10.96 -8.74 4.89
CA GLU A 118 -10.78 -8.20 3.54
C GLU A 118 -9.53 -8.78 2.84
N ILE A 119 -8.77 -9.66 3.52
CA ILE A 119 -7.54 -10.27 2.99
C ILE A 119 -7.82 -11.71 2.53
N TYR A 120 -7.93 -11.86 1.22
CA TYR A 120 -8.19 -13.13 0.55
C TYR A 120 -7.51 -13.19 -0.83
N ALA A 121 -7.36 -14.39 -1.39
CA ALA A 121 -6.71 -14.56 -2.68
C ALA A 121 -7.50 -13.86 -3.81
N LEU A 122 -6.83 -12.94 -4.51
CA LEU A 122 -7.47 -12.04 -5.49
C LEU A 122 -7.58 -12.65 -6.90
N LYS A 123 -6.75 -13.67 -7.19
CA LYS A 123 -6.69 -14.37 -8.48
C LYS A 123 -6.52 -13.38 -9.64
N LEU A 124 -5.52 -12.52 -9.52
CA LEU A 124 -5.15 -11.54 -10.54
C LEU A 124 -4.29 -12.20 -11.61
N THR A 125 -4.51 -11.81 -12.87
CA THR A 125 -3.59 -12.18 -13.96
C THR A 125 -2.28 -11.41 -13.83
N ALA A 126 -1.23 -11.87 -14.53
CA ALA A 126 0.05 -11.15 -14.55
C ALA A 126 -0.10 -9.69 -15.04
N GLU A 127 -0.95 -9.47 -16.05
CA GLU A 127 -1.27 -8.12 -16.54
C GLU A 127 -1.98 -7.28 -15.49
N GLN A 128 -2.96 -7.83 -14.77
CA GLN A 128 -3.66 -7.11 -13.70
C GLN A 128 -2.73 -6.68 -12.56
N LYS A 129 -1.75 -7.53 -12.22
CA LYS A 129 -0.72 -7.18 -11.23
C LYS A 129 0.18 -6.05 -11.74
N ALA A 130 0.65 -6.15 -12.98
CA ALA A 130 1.47 -5.12 -13.60
C ALA A 130 0.73 -3.76 -13.68
N ASP A 131 -0.56 -3.78 -14.03
CA ASP A 131 -1.40 -2.58 -14.07
C ASP A 131 -1.55 -1.95 -12.67
N LEU A 132 -1.79 -2.74 -11.62
CA LEU A 132 -1.81 -2.24 -10.23
C LEU A 132 -0.48 -1.57 -9.86
N VAL A 133 0.64 -2.21 -10.17
CA VAL A 133 1.97 -1.65 -9.91
C VAL A 133 2.17 -0.36 -10.70
N ALA A 134 1.73 -0.28 -11.95
CA ALA A 134 1.77 0.95 -12.74
C ALA A 134 0.99 2.09 -12.07
N PHE A 135 -0.21 1.81 -11.56
CA PHE A 135 -0.98 2.80 -10.81
C PHE A 135 -0.26 3.28 -9.55
N LEU A 136 0.33 2.37 -8.76
CA LEU A 136 1.07 2.74 -7.56
C LEU A 136 2.33 3.56 -7.87
N LYS A 137 3.05 3.21 -8.95
CA LYS A 137 4.30 3.89 -9.33
C LYS A 137 4.05 5.24 -9.98
N GLU A 138 3.20 5.28 -10.99
CA GLU A 138 2.98 6.44 -11.84
C GLU A 138 1.83 7.30 -11.33
N GLY A 139 0.75 6.68 -10.88
CA GLY A 139 -0.45 7.40 -10.45
C GLY A 139 -0.30 8.16 -9.14
N LEU A 140 0.49 7.62 -8.20
CA LEU A 140 0.57 8.13 -6.82
C LEU A 140 1.85 8.88 -6.47
N SER A 141 2.77 9.03 -7.44
CA SER A 141 4.02 9.77 -7.26
C SER A 141 3.93 11.11 -7.97
N SER A 142 4.28 12.19 -7.28
CA SER A 142 4.36 13.51 -7.89
C SER A 142 5.58 13.61 -8.81
N GLU A 143 5.40 14.30 -9.93
CA GLU A 143 6.50 14.68 -10.84
C GLU A 143 7.49 15.61 -10.14
N ALA A 144 6.99 16.50 -9.27
CA ALA A 144 7.78 17.44 -8.48
C ALA A 144 7.95 16.92 -7.05
N TYR A 145 8.94 16.06 -6.83
CA TYR A 145 9.38 15.71 -5.47
C TYR A 145 10.36 16.78 -4.96
N PRO A 146 10.16 17.36 -3.76
CA PRO A 146 11.00 18.45 -3.30
C PRO A 146 12.42 17.94 -3.05
N ASP A 147 13.39 18.46 -3.82
CA ASP A 147 14.81 18.36 -3.49
C ASP A 147 15.12 19.35 -2.37
N VAL A 148 14.96 18.88 -1.12
CA VAL A 148 15.21 19.70 0.06
C VAL A 148 16.72 19.76 0.30
N LYS A 149 17.33 20.88 -0.06
CA LYS A 149 18.73 21.16 0.28
C LYS A 149 18.87 21.38 1.76
N GLU A 150 19.94 20.83 2.34
CA GLU A 150 20.29 21.05 3.74
C GLU A 150 20.41 22.56 4.04
N PRO A 151 19.77 23.06 5.11
CA PRO A 151 19.95 24.44 5.52
C PRO A 151 21.37 24.64 6.04
N LYS A 152 21.92 25.85 5.84
CA LYS A 152 23.16 26.24 6.53
C LYS A 152 22.88 26.35 8.03
N LEU A 153 23.58 25.55 8.83
CA LEU A 153 23.52 25.66 10.29
C LEU A 153 24.18 26.98 10.73
N PRO A 154 23.66 27.63 11.79
CA PRO A 154 24.35 28.77 12.40
C PRO A 154 25.68 28.33 13.04
N GLU A 155 26.67 29.22 13.01
CA GLU A 155 27.97 29.05 13.69
C GLU A 155 27.86 29.19 15.21
#